data_AF-A0A258N6Q0-F1
#
_entry.id   AF-A0A258N6Q0-F1
#
_cell.length_a   1.000
_cell.length_b   1.000
_cell.length_c   1.000
_cell.angle_alpha   90.00
_cell.angle_beta   90.00
_cell.angle_gamma   90.00
#
_symmetry.space_group_name_H-M   'P 1'
#
loop_
_entity.id
_entity.type
_entity.pdbx_description
1 polymer ?
#
loop_
_entity_poly.entity_id
_entity_poly.type
_entity_poly.pdbx_seq_one_letter_code
_entity_poly.pdbx_strand_id
1 'polypeptide(L)'
;MVAKMGFAGQIKKNAENGFFYSKKRVWHGFGILGISNNYKFKNMSYSASNNPQTTPQTDNRKLIYGILITALIATWGYIFYDKSQTKETVAQLQTKITNVDSARNAIQQEFILVSAKADSLTQTNLQLQGSLAEKSTEIQNLKGNIGSILRKKNATAAELSDAKKMIADLNGKINGLFVEIEQLKGENKQLTANNQQLTTEKTQLSSDKKNLEENLSRTNSEKQQLADKVDVASTLHASNVGIVAINLKNSGKESETNTAKRADYMRVNFVLDPNRVSPNGTKDLYVVISGPDGKVFNEGGNFTTREDGERGFTNKVSVNYEQNKVVPVSFNWKKTDKFVEGNYKIEIYHNGFKIGESIKTLKKGGLFS
;
A
#
# COMPACT_ATOMS: atom_id res chain seq x y z
N MET A 1 9.74 31.30 2.81
CA MET A 1 9.20 31.74 4.11
C MET A 1 8.16 30.71 4.55
N VAL A 2 8.54 29.75 5.42
CA VAL A 2 7.66 28.69 5.93
C VAL A 2 8.00 28.50 7.42
N ALA A 3 7.00 28.26 8.26
CA ALA A 3 7.12 28.41 9.70
C ALA A 3 7.80 27.20 10.40
N LYS A 4 8.61 27.50 11.43
CA LYS A 4 8.92 26.56 12.51
C LYS A 4 7.83 26.69 13.57
N MET A 5 7.23 25.57 13.98
CA MET A 5 6.53 25.47 15.27
C MET A 5 7.30 24.50 16.15
N GLY A 6 7.96 25.05 17.18
CA GLY A 6 8.44 24.28 18.32
C GLY A 6 7.58 24.65 19.53
N PHE A 7 7.17 23.66 20.32
CA PHE A 7 6.41 23.88 21.54
C PHE A 7 7.26 23.54 22.75
N ALA A 8 7.29 24.43 23.75
CA ALA A 8 8.00 24.22 25.01
C ALA A 8 6.99 24.17 26.16
N GLY A 9 7.22 23.26 27.11
CA GLY A 9 6.40 23.09 28.31
C GLY A 9 7.15 22.26 29.33
N GLN A 10 7.50 22.87 30.47
CA GLN A 10 8.29 22.25 31.53
C GLN A 10 7.44 22.17 32.83
N ILE A 11 8.08 21.82 33.96
CA ILE A 11 7.52 21.86 35.34
C ILE A 11 6.59 20.65 35.64
N LYS A 12 6.71 19.90 36.75
CA LYS A 12 7.43 20.11 38.04
C LYS A 12 8.11 18.83 38.56
N LYS A 13 9.12 18.97 39.44
CA LYS A 13 9.64 17.91 40.33
C LYS A 13 8.94 17.95 41.69
N ASN A 14 8.90 16.80 42.39
CA ASN A 14 9.05 16.55 43.84
C ASN A 14 8.51 15.13 44.16
N ALA A 15 9.01 14.34 45.12
CA ALA A 15 10.29 14.32 45.85
C ALA A 15 10.44 12.93 46.56
N GLU A 16 11.65 12.54 46.97
CA GLU A 16 12.01 11.81 48.24
C GLU A 16 11.23 10.55 48.72
N ASN A 17 11.77 9.51 49.38
CA ASN A 17 13.10 9.09 49.88
C ASN A 17 13.20 7.52 49.82
N GLY A 18 14.35 6.84 49.78
CA GLY A 18 15.25 6.55 50.92
C GLY A 18 14.79 5.31 51.75
N PHE A 19 14.95 4.05 51.31
CA PHE A 19 16.13 3.14 51.43
C PHE A 19 16.42 2.57 52.86
N PHE A 20 16.69 1.25 52.93
CA PHE A 20 17.46 0.46 53.95
C PHE A 20 16.79 -0.39 55.06
N TYR A 21 17.35 -1.61 55.23
CA TYR A 21 17.41 -2.49 56.43
C TYR A 21 16.11 -3.10 57.01
N SER A 22 16.12 -4.22 57.77
CA SER A 22 17.04 -5.39 57.86
C SER A 22 16.38 -6.59 58.61
N LYS A 23 17.05 -7.75 58.63
CA LYS A 23 16.73 -8.90 59.50
C LYS A 23 17.04 -8.61 60.98
N LYS A 24 16.21 -9.07 61.93
CA LYS A 24 16.54 -10.15 62.89
C LYS A 24 15.40 -10.49 63.88
N ARG A 25 15.59 -11.61 64.59
CA ARG A 25 14.75 -12.17 65.67
C ARG A 25 14.97 -11.42 67.00
N VAL A 26 14.05 -11.58 67.95
CA VAL A 26 14.35 -11.96 69.36
C VAL A 26 13.11 -12.64 69.98
N TRP A 27 13.23 -13.18 71.19
CA TRP A 27 12.29 -14.15 71.81
C TRP A 27 11.99 -13.77 73.28
N HIS A 28 11.06 -14.49 73.93
CA HIS A 28 10.44 -14.21 75.26
C HIS A 28 9.44 -13.03 75.27
N GLY A 29 8.46 -12.96 76.17
CA GLY A 29 8.06 -13.89 77.24
C GLY A 29 7.43 -13.14 78.44
N PHE A 30 6.63 -13.83 79.27
CA PHE A 30 5.77 -13.26 80.34
C PHE A 30 4.64 -12.33 79.82
N GLY A 31 3.40 -12.33 80.31
CA GLY A 31 2.69 -13.23 81.23
C GLY A 31 2.67 -12.80 82.70
N ILE A 32 1.54 -12.28 83.21
CA ILE A 32 1.25 -12.13 84.67
C ILE A 32 -0.23 -11.80 84.96
N LEU A 33 -0.77 -12.40 86.05
CA LEU A 33 -1.91 -12.06 86.97
C LEU A 33 -3.22 -11.39 86.46
N GLY A 34 -4.39 -11.62 87.06
CA GLY A 34 -4.75 -12.52 88.18
C GLY A 34 -6.08 -12.11 88.90
N ILE A 35 -6.31 -12.66 90.10
CA ILE A 35 -7.34 -12.29 91.13
C ILE A 35 -8.78 -12.85 90.86
N SER A 36 -9.59 -13.35 91.81
CA SER A 36 -9.40 -14.16 93.05
C SER A 36 -10.78 -14.47 93.68
N ASN A 37 -11.00 -15.63 94.34
CA ASN A 37 -11.89 -15.85 95.52
C ASN A 37 -12.08 -17.37 95.79
N ASN A 38 -12.57 -17.84 96.95
CA ASN A 38 -12.17 -17.61 98.34
C ASN A 38 -12.65 -18.82 99.21
N TYR A 39 -12.21 -18.98 100.46
CA TYR A 39 -12.44 -20.20 101.27
C TYR A 39 -13.34 -20.01 102.52
N LYS A 40 -13.86 -21.15 103.05
CA LYS A 40 -14.67 -21.35 104.28
C LYS A 40 -16.16 -20.99 104.10
N PHE A 41 -17.18 -21.56 104.77
CA PHE A 41 -17.40 -22.18 106.11
C PHE A 41 -18.64 -23.16 106.02
N LYS A 42 -19.15 -23.96 107.00
CA LYS A 42 -18.80 -24.45 108.36
C LYS A 42 -19.86 -25.51 108.85
N ASN A 43 -19.46 -26.49 109.69
CA ASN A 43 -20.29 -27.35 110.59
C ASN A 43 -21.30 -28.39 110.01
N MET A 44 -21.91 -29.35 110.75
CA MET A 44 -21.52 -30.18 111.94
C MET A 44 -22.69 -31.09 112.43
N SER A 45 -22.49 -32.41 112.61
CA SER A 45 -23.33 -33.39 113.39
C SER A 45 -24.82 -33.57 112.97
N TYR A 46 -25.60 -34.59 113.36
CA TYR A 46 -25.45 -35.83 114.17
C TYR A 46 -25.81 -37.07 113.29
N SER A 47 -25.81 -38.37 113.66
CA SER A 47 -25.85 -39.09 114.96
C SER A 47 -25.05 -40.41 114.90
N ALA A 48 -24.81 -41.07 116.03
CA ALA A 48 -24.09 -42.35 116.13
C ALA A 48 -25.01 -43.53 116.49
N SER A 49 -24.62 -44.77 116.13
CA SER A 49 -24.73 -45.96 117.00
C SER A 49 -24.05 -47.24 116.44
N ASN A 50 -23.19 -47.84 117.26
CA ASN A 50 -22.87 -49.27 117.47
C ASN A 50 -22.29 -50.23 116.39
N ASN A 51 -21.44 -51.12 116.93
CA ASN A 51 -20.73 -52.32 116.42
C ASN A 51 -21.64 -53.59 116.63
N PRO A 52 -21.26 -54.90 116.45
CA PRO A 52 -19.93 -55.50 116.23
C PRO A 52 -19.74 -56.76 115.32
N GLN A 53 -18.48 -57.02 114.94
CA GLN A 53 -17.74 -58.33 114.89
C GLN A 53 -18.19 -59.60 114.08
N THR A 54 -17.35 -60.00 113.08
CA THR A 54 -16.86 -61.39 112.76
C THR A 54 -17.87 -62.48 112.27
N THR A 55 -17.53 -63.63 111.63
CA THR A 55 -16.29 -64.35 111.21
C THR A 55 -16.31 -64.71 109.67
N PRO A 56 -15.82 -65.88 109.16
CA PRO A 56 -14.55 -66.05 108.43
C PRO A 56 -14.66 -66.20 106.88
N GLN A 57 -13.53 -66.42 106.18
CA GLN A 57 -13.42 -66.40 104.70
C GLN A 57 -13.72 -67.73 103.97
N THR A 58 -14.14 -67.59 102.70
CA THR A 58 -13.77 -68.50 101.59
C THR A 58 -13.06 -67.70 100.48
N ASP A 59 -11.96 -68.23 99.92
CA ASP A 59 -11.04 -67.47 99.05
C ASP A 59 -11.44 -67.48 97.55
N ASN A 60 -12.46 -66.71 97.19
CA ASN A 60 -12.83 -66.49 95.78
C ASN A 60 -11.93 -65.48 95.04
N ARG A 61 -10.89 -64.92 95.69
CA ARG A 61 -10.06 -63.84 95.10
C ARG A 61 -9.33 -64.32 93.85
N LYS A 62 -8.87 -65.57 93.84
CA LYS A 62 -8.16 -66.19 92.70
C LYS A 62 -9.03 -66.26 91.44
N LEU A 63 -10.32 -66.53 91.56
CA LEU A 63 -11.26 -66.53 90.44
C LEU A 63 -11.48 -65.11 89.90
N ILE A 64 -11.66 -64.14 90.80
CA ILE A 64 -11.82 -62.71 90.46
C ILE A 64 -10.57 -62.17 89.77
N TYR A 65 -9.37 -62.49 90.28
CA TYR A 65 -8.11 -62.16 89.62
C TYR A 65 -7.98 -62.85 88.25
N GLY A 66 -8.36 -64.13 88.13
CA GLY A 66 -8.36 -64.85 86.84
C GLY A 66 -9.22 -64.17 85.78
N ILE A 67 -10.45 -63.77 86.14
CA ILE A 67 -11.39 -63.07 85.24
C ILE A 67 -10.87 -61.65 84.92
N LEU A 68 -10.33 -60.92 85.89
CA LEU A 68 -9.75 -59.60 85.65
C LEU A 68 -8.50 -59.67 84.75
N ILE A 69 -7.66 -60.69 84.91
CA ILE A 69 -6.46 -60.91 84.10
C ILE A 69 -6.85 -61.30 82.67
N THR A 70 -7.83 -62.18 82.46
CA THR A 70 -8.30 -62.49 81.09
C THR A 70 -9.00 -61.32 80.43
N ALA A 71 -9.78 -60.51 81.16
CA ALA A 71 -10.36 -59.27 80.65
C ALA A 71 -9.29 -58.23 80.27
N LEU A 72 -8.24 -58.08 81.09
CA LEU A 72 -7.08 -57.24 80.77
C LEU A 72 -6.35 -57.75 79.51
N ILE A 73 -6.03 -59.04 79.44
CA ILE A 73 -5.34 -59.64 78.28
C ILE A 73 -6.19 -59.50 77.01
N ALA A 74 -7.51 -59.69 77.07
CA ALA A 74 -8.41 -59.46 75.95
C ALA A 74 -8.43 -57.98 75.51
N THR A 75 -8.45 -57.05 76.47
CA THR A 75 -8.41 -55.60 76.20
C THR A 75 -7.08 -55.19 75.55
N TRP A 76 -5.95 -55.69 76.05
CA TRP A 76 -4.63 -55.45 75.47
C TRP A 76 -4.46 -56.12 74.10
N GLY A 77 -5.03 -57.32 73.90
CA GLY A 77 -5.06 -58.00 72.62
C GLY A 77 -5.87 -57.24 71.57
N TYR A 78 -7.05 -56.72 71.94
CA TYR A 78 -7.86 -55.85 71.09
C TYR A 78 -7.11 -54.56 70.72
N ILE A 79 -6.52 -53.87 71.70
CA ILE A 79 -5.71 -52.66 71.48
C ILE A 79 -4.49 -52.97 70.60
N PHE A 80 -3.86 -54.15 70.73
CA PHE A 80 -2.73 -54.54 69.88
C PHE A 80 -3.15 -54.84 68.43
N TYR A 81 -4.29 -55.51 68.24
CA TYR A 81 -4.86 -55.83 66.93
C TYR A 81 -5.26 -54.57 66.16
N ASP A 82 -6.04 -53.68 66.79
CA ASP A 82 -6.45 -52.38 66.24
C ASP A 82 -5.26 -51.50 65.87
N LYS A 83 -4.28 -51.40 66.78
CA LYS A 83 -3.04 -50.63 66.59
C LYS A 83 -2.06 -51.27 65.60
N SER A 84 -2.29 -52.51 65.16
CA SER A 84 -1.56 -53.15 64.07
C SER A 84 -2.15 -52.72 62.71
N GLN A 85 -3.46 -52.91 62.51
CA GLN A 85 -4.18 -52.43 61.32
C GLN A 85 -4.02 -50.92 61.10
N THR A 86 -4.08 -50.15 62.19
CA THR A 86 -3.89 -48.69 62.15
C THR A 86 -2.47 -48.31 61.72
N LYS A 87 -1.44 -49.09 62.10
CA LYS A 87 -0.05 -48.84 61.67
C LYS A 87 0.16 -49.10 60.19
N GLU A 88 -0.37 -50.19 59.64
CA GLU A 88 -0.27 -50.41 58.18
C GLU A 88 -1.06 -49.36 57.41
N THR A 89 -2.27 -49.03 57.87
CA THR A 89 -3.11 -48.00 57.24
C THR A 89 -2.42 -46.63 57.28
N VAL A 90 -1.83 -46.24 58.42
CA VAL A 90 -1.07 -44.98 58.55
C VAL A 90 0.21 -45.02 57.72
N ALA A 91 0.94 -46.14 57.65
CA ALA A 91 2.13 -46.26 56.79
C ALA A 91 1.79 -46.16 55.30
N GLN A 92 0.71 -46.81 54.86
CA GLN A 92 0.21 -46.69 53.49
C GLN A 92 -0.30 -45.27 53.18
N LEU A 93 -0.95 -44.60 54.14
CA LEU A 93 -1.32 -43.18 54.02
C LEU A 93 -0.08 -42.29 53.92
N GLN A 94 0.93 -42.51 54.76
CA GLN A 94 2.19 -41.76 54.75
C GLN A 94 2.89 -41.88 53.40
N THR A 95 3.00 -43.10 52.85
CA THR A 95 3.58 -43.37 51.52
C THR A 95 2.74 -42.81 50.38
N LYS A 96 1.40 -42.84 50.48
CA LYS A 96 0.52 -42.18 49.50
C LYS A 96 0.69 -40.66 49.54
N ILE A 97 0.81 -40.06 50.73
CA ILE A 97 1.03 -38.62 50.92
C ILE A 97 2.39 -38.20 50.35
N THR A 98 3.50 -38.86 50.71
CA THR A 98 4.83 -38.48 50.19
C THR A 98 4.96 -38.66 48.68
N ASN A 99 4.33 -39.68 48.09
CA ASN A 99 4.25 -39.84 46.64
C ASN A 99 3.39 -38.77 45.97
N VAL A 100 2.26 -38.38 46.58
CA VAL A 100 1.38 -37.31 46.10
C VAL A 100 2.07 -35.94 46.17
N ASP A 101 2.76 -35.62 47.27
CA ASP A 101 3.55 -34.38 47.40
C ASP A 101 4.73 -34.34 46.42
N SER A 102 5.41 -35.48 46.20
CA SER A 102 6.50 -35.57 45.22
C SER A 102 5.98 -35.32 43.78
N ALA A 103 4.86 -35.95 43.41
CA ALA A 103 4.21 -35.74 42.12
C ALA A 103 3.72 -34.29 41.97
N ARG A 104 3.12 -33.71 43.02
CA ARG A 104 2.68 -32.32 43.08
C ARG A 104 3.84 -31.35 42.84
N ASN A 105 4.97 -31.56 43.50
CA ASN A 105 6.16 -30.71 43.35
C ASN A 105 6.69 -30.75 41.91
N ALA A 106 6.74 -31.93 41.28
CA ALA A 106 7.14 -32.06 39.87
C ALA A 106 6.18 -31.30 38.94
N ILE A 107 4.86 -31.47 39.12
CA ILE A 107 3.81 -30.78 38.35
C ILE A 107 3.87 -29.26 38.56
N GLN A 108 4.21 -28.78 39.77
CA GLN A 108 4.42 -27.36 40.03
C GLN A 108 5.64 -26.78 39.30
N GLN A 109 6.76 -27.50 39.23
CA GLN A 109 7.94 -27.05 38.48
C GLN A 109 7.67 -27.02 36.97
N GLU A 110 7.01 -28.04 36.43
CA GLU A 110 6.55 -28.08 35.03
C GLU A 110 5.64 -26.88 34.73
N PHE A 111 4.63 -26.63 35.57
CA PHE A 111 3.72 -25.50 35.43
C PHE A 111 4.42 -24.13 35.48
N ILE A 112 5.42 -23.95 36.35
CA ILE A 112 6.18 -22.69 36.44
C ILE A 112 6.94 -22.40 35.14
N LEU A 113 7.64 -23.40 34.57
CA LEU A 113 8.37 -23.27 33.32
C LEU A 113 7.43 -22.96 32.14
N VAL A 114 6.31 -23.69 32.06
CA VAL A 114 5.31 -23.53 30.99
C VAL A 114 4.59 -22.18 31.12
N SER A 115 4.25 -21.74 32.34
CA SER A 115 3.70 -20.39 32.58
C SER A 115 4.68 -19.30 32.17
N ALA A 116 5.97 -19.41 32.49
CA ALA A 116 6.96 -18.39 32.10
C ALA A 116 7.09 -18.27 30.58
N LYS A 117 7.03 -19.40 29.85
CA LYS A 117 6.98 -19.41 28.38
C LYS A 117 5.67 -18.79 27.86
N ALA A 118 4.53 -19.10 28.48
CA ALA A 118 3.23 -18.52 28.15
C ALA A 118 3.21 -17.00 28.32
N ASP A 119 3.68 -16.51 29.47
CA ASP A 119 3.69 -15.09 29.81
C ASP A 119 4.62 -14.30 28.88
N SER A 120 5.81 -14.83 28.59
CA SER A 120 6.73 -14.23 27.60
C SER A 120 6.09 -14.09 26.22
N LEU A 121 5.46 -15.15 25.70
CA LEU A 121 4.83 -15.13 24.37
C LEU A 121 3.58 -14.24 24.35
N THR A 122 2.67 -14.37 25.32
CA THR A 122 1.47 -13.55 25.37
C THR A 122 1.81 -12.06 25.54
N GLN A 123 2.78 -11.69 26.38
CA GLN A 123 3.24 -10.30 26.55
C GLN A 123 3.76 -9.67 25.25
N THR A 124 4.55 -10.40 24.46
CA THR A 124 5.02 -9.93 23.13
C THR A 124 3.87 -9.77 22.12
N ASN A 125 2.74 -10.43 22.34
CA ASN A 125 1.60 -10.47 21.41
C ASN A 125 0.35 -9.71 21.90
N LEU A 126 0.45 -8.94 23.00
CA LEU A 126 -0.65 -8.07 23.50
C LEU A 126 -1.08 -6.96 22.53
N GLN A 127 -0.37 -6.76 21.42
CA GLN A 127 -0.74 -5.84 20.34
C GLN A 127 -1.57 -6.48 19.21
N LEU A 128 -1.81 -7.80 19.25
CA LEU A 128 -2.48 -8.53 18.18
C LEU A 128 -4.00 -8.61 18.36
N GLN A 129 -4.69 -8.76 17.23
CA GLN A 129 -6.14 -8.89 17.13
C GLN A 129 -6.51 -10.24 16.50
N GLY A 130 -7.75 -10.70 16.68
CA GLY A 130 -8.24 -11.97 16.09
C GLY A 130 -7.67 -13.21 16.80
N SER A 131 -7.34 -14.24 16.01
CA SER A 131 -7.07 -15.61 16.50
C SER A 131 -5.98 -15.71 17.57
N LEU A 132 -4.94 -14.87 17.54
CA LEU A 132 -3.88 -14.90 18.56
C LEU A 132 -4.36 -14.32 19.91
N ALA A 133 -5.34 -13.42 19.93
CA ALA A 133 -5.95 -12.92 21.16
C ALA A 133 -6.85 -13.99 21.81
N GLU A 134 -7.57 -14.77 21.00
CA GLU A 134 -8.36 -15.91 21.46
C GLU A 134 -7.46 -16.99 22.08
N LYS A 135 -6.40 -17.41 21.36
CA LYS A 135 -5.40 -18.38 21.86
C LYS A 135 -4.71 -17.91 23.14
N SER A 136 -4.37 -16.62 23.22
CA SER A 136 -3.82 -15.98 24.43
C SER A 136 -4.80 -16.07 25.61
N THR A 137 -6.09 -15.86 25.36
CA THR A 137 -7.16 -15.97 26.37
C THR A 137 -7.33 -17.41 26.87
N GLU A 138 -7.33 -18.41 25.97
CA GLU A 138 -7.35 -19.84 26.35
C GLU A 138 -6.15 -20.21 27.22
N ILE A 139 -4.96 -19.75 26.87
CA ILE A 139 -3.70 -19.97 27.60
C ILE A 139 -3.79 -19.40 29.02
N GLN A 140 -4.31 -18.18 29.20
CA GLN A 140 -4.49 -17.59 30.53
C GLN A 140 -5.59 -18.31 31.34
N ASN A 141 -6.66 -18.78 30.71
CA ASN A 141 -7.70 -19.58 31.36
C ASN A 141 -7.17 -20.93 31.87
N LEU A 142 -6.43 -21.67 31.05
CA LEU A 142 -5.75 -22.91 31.45
C LEU A 142 -4.78 -22.67 32.60
N LYS A 143 -3.95 -21.64 32.50
CA LYS A 143 -3.03 -21.23 33.57
C LYS A 143 -3.76 -20.90 34.88
N GLY A 144 -4.91 -20.23 34.81
CA GLY A 144 -5.78 -19.97 35.96
C GLY A 144 -6.33 -21.25 36.61
N ASN A 145 -6.79 -22.20 35.80
CA ASN A 145 -7.32 -23.49 36.25
C ASN A 145 -6.24 -24.35 36.92
N ILE A 146 -5.10 -24.55 36.25
CA ILE A 146 -3.95 -25.30 36.78
C ILE A 146 -3.45 -24.66 38.08
N GLY A 147 -3.24 -23.34 38.08
CA GLY A 147 -2.81 -22.60 39.25
C GLY A 147 -3.78 -22.68 40.42
N SER A 148 -5.08 -22.86 40.16
CA SER A 148 -6.10 -23.05 41.21
C SER A 148 -6.04 -24.46 41.82
N ILE A 149 -5.87 -25.50 40.99
CA ILE A 149 -5.66 -26.87 41.48
C ILE A 149 -4.37 -26.95 42.32
N LEU A 150 -3.25 -26.42 41.80
CA LEU A 150 -1.94 -26.49 42.46
C LEU A 150 -1.82 -25.64 43.73
N ARG A 151 -2.84 -24.83 44.07
CA ARG A 151 -2.97 -24.11 45.35
C ARG A 151 -3.82 -24.86 46.40
N LYS A 152 -4.69 -25.80 46.01
CA LYS A 152 -5.48 -26.61 46.97
C LYS A 152 -4.54 -27.46 47.83
N LYS A 153 -4.45 -27.22 49.14
CA LYS A 153 -3.56 -28.00 50.03
C LYS A 153 -3.86 -29.50 49.94
N ASN A 154 -5.13 -29.87 49.93
CA ASN A 154 -5.60 -31.27 49.99
C ASN A 154 -5.96 -31.81 48.59
N ALA A 155 -5.19 -31.46 47.55
CA ALA A 155 -5.48 -31.86 46.17
C ALA A 155 -5.43 -33.39 46.01
N THR A 156 -6.46 -33.97 45.40
CA THR A 156 -6.57 -35.42 45.16
C THR A 156 -5.69 -35.87 44.00
N ALA A 157 -5.39 -37.19 43.94
CA ALA A 157 -4.65 -37.78 42.83
C ALA A 157 -5.36 -37.61 41.47
N ALA A 158 -6.70 -37.53 41.46
CA ALA A 158 -7.48 -37.22 40.26
C ALA A 158 -7.24 -35.77 39.80
N GLU A 159 -7.37 -34.79 40.70
CA GLU A 159 -7.11 -33.38 40.39
C GLU A 159 -5.67 -33.13 39.92
N LEU A 160 -4.67 -33.84 40.48
CA LEU A 160 -3.28 -33.76 40.01
C LEU A 160 -3.10 -34.42 38.63
N SER A 161 -3.82 -35.51 38.34
CA SER A 161 -3.86 -36.10 36.99
C SER A 161 -4.45 -35.12 35.97
N ASP A 162 -5.55 -34.46 36.31
CA ASP A 162 -6.20 -33.49 35.43
C ASP A 162 -5.38 -32.21 35.26
N ALA A 163 -4.72 -31.71 36.32
CA ALA A 163 -3.75 -30.62 36.20
C ALA A 163 -2.61 -30.99 35.24
N LYS A 164 -2.11 -32.24 35.27
CA LYS A 164 -1.09 -32.72 34.33
C LYS A 164 -1.61 -32.76 32.88
N LYS A 165 -2.86 -33.17 32.66
CA LYS A 165 -3.50 -33.09 31.32
C LYS A 165 -3.61 -31.64 30.83
N MET A 166 -4.03 -30.72 31.70
CA MET A 166 -4.13 -29.29 31.37
C MET A 166 -2.76 -28.67 31.06
N ILE A 167 -1.67 -29.09 31.73
CA ILE A 167 -0.31 -28.65 31.40
C ILE A 167 0.14 -29.17 30.03
N ALA A 168 -0.25 -30.39 29.64
CA ALA A 168 0.02 -30.92 28.30
C ALA A 168 -0.72 -30.15 27.19
N ASP A 169 -2.01 -29.82 27.40
CA ASP A 169 -2.79 -28.97 26.49
C ASP A 169 -2.23 -27.54 26.40
N LEU A 170 -1.90 -26.94 27.56
CA LEU A 170 -1.24 -25.63 27.65
C LEU A 170 0.09 -25.61 26.87
N ASN A 171 0.92 -26.64 27.00
CA ASN A 171 2.14 -26.82 26.19
C ASN A 171 1.84 -26.90 24.69
N GLY A 172 0.80 -27.65 24.29
CA GLY A 172 0.36 -27.75 22.90
C GLY A 172 -0.04 -26.40 22.32
N LYS A 173 -0.93 -25.67 23.01
CA LYS A 173 -1.39 -24.33 22.62
C LYS A 173 -0.26 -23.31 22.56
N ILE A 174 0.66 -23.34 23.52
CA ILE A 174 1.87 -22.48 23.55
C ILE A 174 2.80 -22.76 22.35
N ASN A 175 3.00 -24.03 21.99
CA ASN A 175 3.85 -24.39 20.86
C ASN A 175 3.18 -24.03 19.52
N GLY A 176 1.87 -24.23 19.39
CA GLY A 176 1.10 -23.77 18.22
C GLY A 176 1.17 -22.25 18.04
N LEU A 177 0.91 -21.49 19.11
CA LEU A 177 1.02 -20.03 19.13
C LEU A 177 2.44 -19.57 18.74
N PHE A 178 3.50 -20.21 19.25
CA PHE A 178 4.88 -19.87 18.89
C PHE A 178 5.18 -20.05 17.39
N VAL A 179 4.70 -21.14 16.77
CA VAL A 179 4.88 -21.38 15.33
C VAL A 179 4.12 -20.32 14.51
N GLU A 180 2.89 -20.01 14.89
CA GLU A 180 2.04 -19.01 14.25
C GLU A 180 2.66 -17.59 14.32
N ILE A 181 3.28 -17.24 15.46
CA ILE A 181 4.02 -15.98 15.62
C ILE A 181 5.22 -15.90 14.67
N GLU A 182 6.10 -16.91 14.64
CA GLU A 182 7.29 -16.86 13.78
C GLU A 182 6.94 -16.92 12.28
N GLN A 183 5.85 -17.61 11.91
CA GLN A 183 5.29 -17.54 10.55
C GLN A 183 4.84 -16.12 10.21
N LEU A 184 3.93 -15.52 10.99
CA LEU A 184 3.39 -14.17 10.73
C LEU A 184 4.48 -13.10 10.72
N LYS A 185 5.52 -13.26 11.55
CA LYS A 185 6.71 -12.42 11.61
C LYS A 185 7.62 -12.58 10.38
N GLY A 186 7.68 -13.78 9.80
CA GLY A 186 8.34 -14.05 8.51
C GLY A 186 7.57 -13.41 7.35
N GLU A 187 6.26 -13.63 7.29
CA GLU A 187 5.36 -13.04 6.29
C GLU A 187 5.39 -11.50 6.34
N ASN A 188 5.32 -10.90 7.54
CA ASN A 188 5.38 -9.45 7.71
C ASN A 188 6.71 -8.85 7.23
N LYS A 189 7.84 -9.52 7.45
CA LYS A 189 9.14 -9.13 6.88
C LYS A 189 9.13 -9.19 5.35
N GLN A 190 8.61 -10.28 4.76
CA GLN A 190 8.53 -10.41 3.31
C GLN A 190 7.60 -9.36 2.69
N LEU A 191 6.43 -9.12 3.30
CA LEU A 191 5.51 -8.06 2.88
C LEU A 191 6.14 -6.67 3.00
N THR A 192 6.94 -6.41 4.04
CA THR A 192 7.67 -5.16 4.20
C THR A 192 8.71 -4.97 3.09
N ALA A 193 9.51 -6.00 2.79
CA ALA A 193 10.48 -5.98 1.70
C ALA A 193 9.82 -5.78 0.32
N ASN A 194 8.74 -6.54 0.04
CA ASN A 194 7.96 -6.41 -1.19
C ASN A 194 7.37 -4.99 -1.35
N ASN A 195 6.82 -4.40 -0.28
CA ASN A 195 6.30 -3.03 -0.34
C ASN A 195 7.40 -1.98 -0.57
N GLN A 196 8.60 -2.16 -0.01
CA GLN A 196 9.75 -1.28 -0.27
C GLN A 196 10.21 -1.38 -1.74
N GLN A 197 10.30 -2.61 -2.27
CA GLN A 197 10.63 -2.85 -3.68
C GLN A 197 9.58 -2.22 -4.61
N LEU A 198 8.29 -2.52 -4.42
CA LEU A 198 7.19 -1.97 -5.23
C LEU A 198 7.13 -0.43 -5.15
N THR A 199 7.47 0.17 -4.00
CA THR A 199 7.54 1.64 -3.87
C THR A 199 8.69 2.21 -4.69
N THR A 200 9.85 1.53 -4.70
CA THR A 200 11.02 1.92 -5.50
C THR A 200 10.73 1.79 -7.01
N GLU A 201 10.20 0.64 -7.44
CA GLU A 201 9.81 0.37 -8.83
C GLU A 201 8.76 1.37 -9.33
N LYS A 202 7.71 1.65 -8.53
CA LYS A 202 6.69 2.65 -8.84
C LYS A 202 7.28 4.06 -8.98
N THR A 203 8.24 4.41 -8.14
CA THR A 203 8.93 5.72 -8.20
C THR A 203 9.78 5.83 -9.47
N GLN A 204 10.52 4.78 -9.82
CA GLN A 204 11.32 4.69 -11.03
C GLN A 204 10.44 4.79 -12.28
N LEU A 205 9.40 3.94 -12.39
CA LEU A 205 8.44 3.96 -13.50
C LEU A 205 7.72 5.31 -13.64
N SER A 206 7.43 6.00 -12.53
CA SER A 206 6.85 7.35 -12.58
C SER A 206 7.84 8.40 -13.09
N SER A 207 9.14 8.24 -12.83
CA SER A 207 10.21 9.10 -13.36
C SER A 207 10.39 8.85 -14.86
N ASP A 208 10.52 7.59 -15.26
CA ASP A 208 10.75 7.19 -16.64
C ASP A 208 9.57 7.54 -17.55
N LYS A 209 8.34 7.36 -17.06
CA LYS A 209 7.14 7.85 -17.75
C LYS A 209 7.21 9.35 -18.01
N LYS A 210 7.54 10.15 -17.00
CA LYS A 210 7.63 11.60 -17.12
C LYS A 210 8.72 11.99 -18.15
N ASN A 211 9.89 11.37 -18.06
CA ASN A 211 10.99 11.59 -19.01
C ASN A 211 10.58 11.23 -20.45
N LEU A 212 9.78 10.17 -20.65
CA LEU A 212 9.27 9.78 -21.96
C LEU A 212 8.23 10.77 -22.50
N GLU A 213 7.32 11.27 -21.66
CA GLU A 213 6.31 12.28 -22.01
C GLU A 213 6.96 13.63 -22.40
N GLU A 214 7.96 14.09 -21.64
CA GLU A 214 8.73 15.31 -21.96
C GLU A 214 9.51 15.16 -23.28
N ASN A 215 10.16 14.01 -23.51
CA ASN A 215 10.86 13.74 -24.77
C ASN A 215 9.92 13.65 -25.97
N LEU A 216 8.79 12.95 -25.85
CA LEU A 216 7.79 12.83 -26.92
C LEU A 216 7.20 14.21 -27.29
N SER A 217 6.90 15.04 -26.29
CA SER A 217 6.43 16.42 -26.49
C SER A 217 7.47 17.26 -27.25
N ARG A 218 8.73 17.20 -26.82
CA ARG A 218 9.85 17.89 -27.49
C ARG A 218 10.03 17.42 -28.94
N THR A 219 10.13 16.12 -29.19
CA THR A 219 10.33 15.58 -30.54
C THR A 219 9.17 15.90 -31.48
N ASN A 220 7.92 15.94 -30.99
CA ASN A 220 6.79 16.38 -31.79
C ASN A 220 6.87 17.88 -32.14
N SER A 221 7.27 18.73 -31.19
CA SER A 221 7.49 20.18 -31.44
C SER A 221 8.63 20.43 -32.43
N GLU A 222 9.77 19.76 -32.25
CA GLU A 222 10.93 19.82 -33.16
C GLU A 222 10.57 19.32 -34.56
N LYS A 223 9.81 18.22 -34.66
CA LYS A 223 9.31 17.68 -35.94
C LYS A 223 8.35 18.64 -36.64
N GLN A 224 7.44 19.30 -35.91
CA GLN A 224 6.53 20.30 -36.48
C GLN A 224 7.31 21.50 -37.01
N GLN A 225 8.21 22.07 -36.19
CA GLN A 225 9.08 23.18 -36.61
C GLN A 225 9.96 22.82 -37.81
N LEU A 226 10.42 21.57 -37.92
CA LEU A 226 11.17 21.10 -39.07
C LEU A 226 10.28 20.94 -40.32
N ALA A 227 9.06 20.41 -40.17
CA ALA A 227 8.09 20.30 -41.25
C ALA A 227 7.71 21.69 -41.81
N ASP A 228 7.44 22.67 -40.93
CA ASP A 228 7.15 24.05 -41.34
C ASP A 228 8.34 24.69 -42.07
N LYS A 229 9.57 24.51 -41.56
CA LYS A 229 10.79 24.99 -42.23
C LYS A 229 11.01 24.31 -43.59
N VAL A 230 10.72 23.02 -43.72
CA VAL A 230 10.84 22.27 -44.98
C VAL A 230 9.76 22.69 -45.97
N ASP A 231 8.52 22.95 -45.55
CA ASP A 231 7.46 23.42 -46.46
C ASP A 231 7.78 24.82 -47.02
N VAL A 232 8.23 25.74 -46.16
CA VAL A 232 8.74 27.06 -46.60
C VAL A 232 9.94 26.90 -47.53
N ALA A 233 10.96 26.14 -47.14
CA ALA A 233 12.18 25.99 -47.95
C ALA A 233 11.98 25.18 -49.24
N SER A 234 10.98 24.30 -49.32
CA SER A 234 10.61 23.55 -50.54
C SER A 234 9.70 24.35 -51.49
N THR A 235 9.29 25.56 -51.10
CA THR A 235 8.53 26.47 -51.95
C THR A 235 9.37 26.85 -53.18
N LEU A 236 8.80 26.68 -54.37
CA LEU A 236 9.49 27.04 -55.62
C LEU A 236 9.51 28.55 -55.84
N HIS A 237 10.39 29.03 -56.72
CA HIS A 237 10.39 30.41 -57.21
C HIS A 237 10.11 30.40 -58.71
N ALA A 238 9.30 31.34 -59.20
CA ALA A 238 8.93 31.48 -60.60
C ALA A 238 9.61 32.72 -61.20
N SER A 239 10.73 32.51 -61.88
CA SER A 239 11.42 33.56 -62.64
C SER A 239 10.82 33.75 -64.04
N ASN A 240 11.21 34.84 -64.70
CA ASN A 240 10.87 35.13 -66.10
C ASN A 240 9.36 35.08 -66.42
N VAL A 241 8.51 35.53 -65.49
CA VAL A 241 7.05 35.51 -65.64
C VAL A 241 6.62 36.49 -66.75
N GLY A 242 6.39 35.95 -67.94
CA GLY A 242 5.97 36.67 -69.14
C GLY A 242 4.53 36.37 -69.53
N ILE A 243 3.84 37.37 -70.05
CA ILE A 243 2.44 37.26 -70.46
C ILE A 243 2.27 37.83 -71.86
N VAL A 244 1.75 37.01 -72.78
CA VAL A 244 1.53 37.37 -74.18
C VAL A 244 0.06 37.22 -74.51
N ALA A 245 -0.59 38.27 -75.02
CA ALA A 245 -1.95 38.15 -75.54
C ALA A 245 -1.90 37.72 -77.01
N ILE A 246 -2.66 36.70 -77.37
CA ILE A 246 -2.66 36.08 -78.69
C ILE A 246 -3.98 36.38 -79.41
N ASN A 247 -3.84 36.79 -80.66
CA ASN A 247 -4.89 36.88 -81.68
C ASN A 247 -4.84 35.59 -82.52
N LEU A 248 -5.92 34.80 -82.48
CA LEU A 248 -6.02 33.55 -83.23
C LEU A 248 -6.80 33.80 -84.53
N LYS A 249 -6.07 33.94 -85.63
CA LYS A 249 -6.67 34.20 -86.95
C LYS A 249 -7.49 32.99 -87.41
N ASN A 250 -8.53 33.24 -88.22
CA ASN A 250 -9.39 32.21 -88.83
C ASN A 250 -8.62 31.10 -89.58
N SER A 251 -7.37 31.36 -89.99
CA SER A 251 -6.47 30.37 -90.60
C SER A 251 -5.74 29.47 -89.58
N GLY A 252 -6.15 29.46 -88.31
CA GLY A 252 -5.45 28.79 -87.20
C GLY A 252 -4.12 29.44 -86.80
N LYS A 253 -3.71 30.55 -87.44
CA LYS A 253 -2.41 31.18 -87.19
C LYS A 253 -2.46 32.12 -85.99
N GLU A 254 -1.71 31.78 -84.96
CA GLU A 254 -1.41 32.67 -83.83
C GLU A 254 -0.64 33.92 -84.27
N SER A 255 -0.90 35.03 -83.59
CA SER A 255 -0.07 36.24 -83.66
C SER A 255 -0.18 37.02 -82.36
N GLU A 256 0.92 37.57 -81.86
CA GLU A 256 0.89 38.41 -80.67
C GLU A 256 0.08 39.69 -80.91
N THR A 257 -0.56 40.19 -79.86
CA THR A 257 -1.23 41.48 -79.90
C THR A 257 -1.13 42.24 -78.58
N ASN A 258 -1.28 43.56 -78.68
CA ASN A 258 -1.29 44.47 -77.54
C ASN A 258 -2.62 45.23 -77.43
N THR A 259 -3.66 44.85 -78.19
CA THR A 259 -4.98 45.51 -78.14
C THR A 259 -6.09 44.55 -77.70
N ALA A 260 -6.93 44.99 -76.78
CA ALA A 260 -7.94 44.15 -76.12
C ALA A 260 -8.92 43.51 -77.12
N LYS A 261 -9.38 44.29 -78.11
CA LYS A 261 -10.30 43.83 -79.16
C LYS A 261 -9.75 42.67 -80.01
N ARG A 262 -8.43 42.54 -80.16
CA ARG A 262 -7.78 41.50 -80.95
C ARG A 262 -7.33 40.28 -80.13
N ALA A 263 -7.44 40.32 -78.81
CA ALA A 263 -7.05 39.19 -77.96
C ALA A 263 -8.15 38.11 -77.92
N ASP A 264 -7.74 36.85 -78.05
CA ASP A 264 -8.60 35.67 -77.89
C ASP A 264 -8.23 34.83 -76.67
N TYR A 265 -6.95 34.84 -76.27
CA TYR A 265 -6.45 34.28 -75.01
C TYR A 265 -5.11 34.93 -74.62
N MET A 266 -4.67 34.67 -73.39
CA MET A 266 -3.36 35.07 -72.89
C MET A 266 -2.52 33.81 -72.65
N ARG A 267 -1.33 33.74 -73.24
CA ARG A 267 -0.30 32.75 -72.93
C ARG A 267 0.54 33.27 -71.78
N VAL A 268 0.60 32.48 -70.70
CA VAL A 268 1.46 32.74 -69.54
C VAL A 268 2.65 31.81 -69.66
N ASN A 269 3.85 32.37 -69.58
CA ASN A 269 5.12 31.65 -69.60
C ASN A 269 5.92 32.02 -68.35
N PHE A 270 6.56 31.05 -67.71
CA PHE A 270 7.49 31.30 -66.60
C PHE A 270 8.46 30.12 -66.45
N VAL A 271 9.43 30.27 -65.57
CA VAL A 271 10.45 29.27 -65.29
C VAL A 271 10.48 28.99 -63.79
N LEU A 272 10.34 27.73 -63.40
CA LEU A 272 10.59 27.30 -62.03
C LEU A 272 12.10 27.16 -61.83
N ASP A 273 12.64 27.87 -60.84
CA ASP A 273 14.07 27.90 -60.57
C ASP A 273 14.56 26.66 -59.80
N PRO A 274 15.88 26.38 -59.78
CA PRO A 274 16.45 25.26 -59.04
C PRO A 274 16.32 25.42 -57.51
N ASN A 275 15.47 24.60 -56.89
CA ASN A 275 15.34 24.48 -55.45
C ASN A 275 15.92 23.12 -54.99
N ARG A 276 16.85 23.15 -54.03
CA ARG A 276 17.52 21.95 -53.46
C ARG A 276 16.70 21.20 -52.42
N VAL A 277 15.71 21.85 -51.80
CA VAL A 277 14.86 21.29 -50.74
C VAL A 277 13.54 20.76 -51.31
N SER A 278 13.05 21.29 -52.43
CA SER A 278 11.83 20.77 -53.06
C SER A 278 12.07 19.40 -53.69
N PRO A 279 11.37 18.32 -53.24
CA PRO A 279 11.60 16.97 -53.76
C PRO A 279 11.04 16.79 -55.17
N ASN A 280 11.51 15.77 -55.88
CA ASN A 280 10.99 15.36 -57.19
C ASN A 280 9.48 15.09 -57.18
N GLY A 281 8.82 15.28 -58.32
CA GLY A 281 7.44 14.88 -58.58
C GLY A 281 6.50 16.05 -58.87
N THR A 282 5.21 15.75 -59.04
CA THR A 282 4.17 16.72 -59.39
C THR A 282 3.99 17.79 -58.33
N LYS A 283 3.96 19.05 -58.76
CA LYS A 283 3.68 20.26 -57.97
C LYS A 283 2.46 20.95 -58.53
N ASP A 284 1.51 21.31 -57.68
CA ASP A 284 0.36 22.11 -58.08
C ASP A 284 0.65 23.60 -57.86
N LEU A 285 0.56 24.36 -58.95
CA LEU A 285 0.71 25.82 -58.96
C LEU A 285 -0.66 26.46 -59.14
N TYR A 286 -1.01 27.39 -58.25
CA TYR A 286 -2.27 28.12 -58.31
C TYR A 286 -2.02 29.48 -58.96
N VAL A 287 -2.67 29.74 -60.09
CA VAL A 287 -2.54 31.01 -60.81
C VAL A 287 -3.76 31.87 -60.54
N VAL A 288 -3.52 33.06 -60.01
CA VAL A 288 -4.54 34.09 -59.76
C VAL A 288 -4.37 35.18 -60.81
N ILE A 289 -5.42 35.42 -61.60
CA ILE A 289 -5.44 36.48 -62.62
C ILE A 289 -6.47 37.53 -62.21
N SER A 290 -6.02 38.79 -62.11
CA SER A 290 -6.87 39.95 -61.83
C SER A 290 -7.06 40.79 -63.09
N GLY A 291 -8.30 41.23 -63.34
CA GLY A 291 -8.63 42.16 -64.41
C GLY A 291 -8.29 43.62 -64.10
N PRO A 292 -8.48 44.53 -65.07
CA PRO A 292 -8.25 45.98 -64.88
C PRO A 292 -9.14 46.65 -63.83
N ASP A 293 -10.24 46.01 -63.42
CA ASP A 293 -11.11 46.43 -62.31
C ASP A 293 -10.66 45.85 -60.95
N GLY A 294 -9.49 45.20 -60.90
CA GLY A 294 -8.91 44.57 -59.72
C GLY A 294 -9.48 43.19 -59.37
N LYS A 295 -10.61 42.77 -59.97
CA LYS A 295 -11.29 41.52 -59.59
C LYS A 295 -10.54 40.30 -60.12
N VAL A 296 -10.49 39.25 -59.30
CA VAL A 296 -9.94 37.94 -59.66
C VAL A 296 -10.94 37.17 -60.52
N PHE A 297 -10.47 36.58 -61.62
CA PHE A 297 -11.23 35.60 -62.38
C PHE A 297 -11.20 34.26 -61.61
N ASN A 298 -12.15 34.05 -60.70
CA ASN A 298 -12.25 32.81 -59.93
C ASN A 298 -12.95 31.71 -60.76
N GLU A 299 -12.18 31.12 -61.68
CA GLU A 299 -12.62 30.09 -62.61
C GLU A 299 -12.23 28.67 -62.16
N GLY A 300 -11.25 28.55 -61.24
CA GLY A 300 -10.73 27.27 -60.75
C GLY A 300 -11.19 26.86 -59.34
N GLY A 301 -11.75 27.79 -58.57
CA GLY A 301 -12.13 27.59 -57.16
C GLY A 301 -11.15 28.26 -56.19
N ASN A 302 -11.16 27.83 -54.93
CA ASN A 302 -10.38 28.48 -53.86
C ASN A 302 -9.17 27.65 -53.41
N PHE A 303 -8.14 28.34 -52.91
CA PHE A 303 -6.98 27.76 -52.25
C PHE A 303 -6.57 28.61 -51.04
N THR A 304 -5.85 28.02 -50.08
CA THR A 304 -5.37 28.76 -48.90
C THR A 304 -4.00 29.36 -49.17
N THR A 305 -3.91 30.69 -49.12
CA THR A 305 -2.64 31.42 -49.02
C THR A 305 -2.18 31.51 -47.56
N ARG A 306 -0.88 31.71 -47.36
CA ARG A 306 -0.28 31.94 -46.03
C ARG A 306 -0.36 33.39 -45.55
N GLU A 307 -0.77 34.31 -46.43
CA GLU A 307 -0.80 35.77 -46.18
C GLU A 307 -2.24 36.32 -46.13
N ASP A 308 -3.06 36.04 -47.15
CA ASP A 308 -4.44 36.55 -47.27
C ASP A 308 -5.51 35.59 -46.72
N GLY A 309 -5.15 34.36 -46.37
CA GLY A 309 -6.10 33.28 -46.07
C GLY A 309 -6.69 32.65 -47.34
N GLU A 310 -7.97 32.28 -47.31
CA GLU A 310 -8.65 31.65 -48.46
C GLU A 310 -8.83 32.62 -49.63
N ARG A 311 -8.37 32.24 -50.81
CA ARG A 311 -8.32 33.08 -52.00
C ARG A 311 -8.76 32.30 -53.25
N GLY A 312 -9.52 32.96 -54.14
CA GLY A 312 -9.91 32.38 -55.43
C GLY A 312 -8.74 32.31 -56.41
N PHE A 313 -8.72 31.30 -57.28
CA PHE A 313 -7.74 31.13 -58.35
C PHE A 313 -8.40 30.92 -59.72
N THR A 314 -7.66 31.25 -60.77
CA THR A 314 -8.11 31.20 -62.17
C THR A 314 -7.75 29.88 -62.84
N ASN A 315 -6.57 29.34 -62.56
CA ASN A 315 -6.14 28.05 -63.10
C ASN A 315 -5.23 27.31 -62.11
N LYS A 316 -5.28 25.97 -62.10
CA LYS A 316 -4.31 25.12 -61.39
C LYS A 316 -3.44 24.38 -62.39
N VAL A 317 -2.13 24.57 -62.30
CA VAL A 317 -1.15 24.00 -63.23
C VAL A 317 -0.31 22.97 -62.50
N SER A 318 -0.55 21.69 -62.78
CA SER A 318 0.24 20.57 -62.24
C SER A 318 1.49 20.36 -63.09
N VAL A 319 2.68 20.53 -62.49
CA VAL A 319 3.99 20.45 -63.16
C VAL A 319 4.83 19.36 -62.53
N ASN A 320 5.38 18.43 -63.32
CA ASN A 320 6.37 17.48 -62.80
C ASN A 320 7.71 18.19 -62.59
N TYR A 321 8.14 18.34 -61.33
CA TYR A 321 9.37 19.04 -60.97
C TYR A 321 10.51 18.06 -60.71
N GLU A 322 11.70 18.39 -61.21
CA GLU A 322 12.96 17.72 -60.85
C GLU A 322 13.76 18.61 -59.88
N GLN A 323 14.19 18.01 -58.77
CA GLN A 323 14.93 18.68 -57.69
C GLN A 323 16.21 19.34 -58.20
N ASN A 324 16.41 20.62 -57.86
CA ASN A 324 17.53 21.45 -58.32
C ASN A 324 17.66 21.47 -59.87
N LYS A 325 16.53 21.46 -60.60
CA LYS A 325 16.47 21.73 -62.04
C LYS A 325 15.70 23.02 -62.34
N VAL A 326 15.96 23.55 -63.53
CA VAL A 326 15.18 24.60 -64.17
C VAL A 326 14.03 23.93 -64.92
N VAL A 327 12.78 24.31 -64.67
CA VAL A 327 11.60 23.73 -65.34
C VAL A 327 10.75 24.83 -66.00
N PRO A 328 10.72 24.94 -67.33
CA PRO A 328 9.87 25.91 -68.01
C PRO A 328 8.40 25.49 -67.97
N VAL A 329 7.50 26.45 -67.79
CA VAL A 329 6.05 26.23 -67.72
C VAL A 329 5.34 27.21 -68.66
N SER A 330 4.40 26.70 -69.45
CA SER A 330 3.58 27.51 -70.35
C SER A 330 2.14 26.98 -70.40
N PHE A 331 1.16 27.88 -70.35
CA PHE A 331 -0.24 27.53 -70.57
C PHE A 331 -1.01 28.72 -71.18
N ASN A 332 -2.16 28.43 -71.80
CA ASN A 332 -3.06 29.44 -72.35
C ASN A 332 -4.26 29.62 -71.38
N TRP A 333 -4.51 30.83 -70.91
CA TRP A 333 -5.76 31.20 -70.24
C TRP A 333 -6.70 31.91 -71.23
N LYS A 334 -7.93 31.40 -71.36
CA LYS A 334 -8.97 31.96 -72.22
C LYS A 334 -10.18 32.34 -71.38
N LYS A 335 -10.43 33.65 -71.28
CA LYS A 335 -11.64 34.22 -70.67
C LYS A 335 -12.88 33.97 -71.55
N THR A 336 -14.05 33.80 -70.92
CA THR A 336 -15.34 33.57 -71.60
C THR A 336 -15.75 34.73 -72.50
N ASP A 337 -15.95 35.92 -71.95
CA ASP A 337 -16.20 37.14 -72.73
C ASP A 337 -14.88 37.87 -73.06
N LYS A 338 -14.93 38.75 -74.08
CA LYS A 338 -13.76 39.46 -74.60
C LYS A 338 -12.99 40.26 -73.54
N PHE A 339 -11.71 40.46 -73.83
CA PHE A 339 -10.80 41.29 -73.03
C PHE A 339 -11.17 42.77 -73.15
N VAL A 340 -10.90 43.53 -72.08
CA VAL A 340 -11.07 44.99 -72.01
C VAL A 340 -9.72 45.69 -71.96
N GLU A 341 -9.71 47.01 -72.14
CA GLU A 341 -8.49 47.81 -72.04
C GLU A 341 -8.06 48.02 -70.57
N GLY A 342 -6.75 48.08 -70.32
CA GLY A 342 -6.16 48.22 -68.99
C GLY A 342 -5.16 47.10 -68.63
N ASN A 343 -4.83 46.99 -67.35
CA ASN A 343 -3.80 46.08 -66.83
C ASN A 343 -4.40 44.77 -66.31
N TYR A 344 -3.90 43.65 -66.79
CA TYR A 344 -4.15 42.32 -66.24
C TYR A 344 -2.95 41.90 -65.39
N LYS A 345 -3.14 41.70 -64.08
CA LYS A 345 -2.09 41.18 -63.17
C LYS A 345 -2.21 39.67 -63.07
N ILE A 346 -1.09 38.96 -63.10
CA ILE A 346 -1.00 37.52 -62.86
C ILE A 346 -0.07 37.28 -61.68
N GLU A 347 -0.53 36.50 -60.71
CA GLU A 347 0.23 36.08 -59.53
C GLU A 347 0.21 34.54 -59.47
N ILE A 348 1.38 33.94 -59.29
CA ILE A 348 1.57 32.47 -59.25
C ILE A 348 1.87 32.08 -57.81
N TYR A 349 1.20 31.03 -57.30
CA TYR A 349 1.33 30.57 -55.92
C TYR A 349 1.71 29.08 -55.83
N HIS A 350 2.50 28.74 -54.80
CA HIS A 350 2.89 27.38 -54.41
C HIS A 350 3.08 27.34 -52.89
N ASN A 351 2.70 26.26 -52.21
CA ASN A 351 2.69 26.13 -50.74
C ASN A 351 1.99 27.30 -49.99
N GLY A 352 1.05 27.98 -50.66
CA GLY A 352 0.32 29.15 -50.15
C GLY A 352 1.09 30.48 -50.21
N PHE A 353 2.35 30.51 -50.66
CA PHE A 353 3.12 31.73 -50.91
C PHE A 353 2.98 32.18 -52.37
N LYS A 354 3.09 33.50 -52.62
CA LYS A 354 3.28 34.04 -53.98
C LYS A 354 4.72 33.82 -54.42
N ILE A 355 4.92 33.14 -55.54
CA ILE A 355 6.24 32.72 -56.04
C ILE A 355 6.71 33.47 -57.28
N GLY A 356 5.84 34.29 -57.88
CA GLY A 356 6.15 35.16 -59.01
C GLY A 356 4.92 35.96 -59.45
N GLU A 357 5.13 37.10 -60.09
CA GLU A 357 4.06 37.95 -60.61
C GLU A 357 4.46 38.67 -61.91
N SER A 358 3.47 39.11 -62.68
CA SER A 358 3.67 39.90 -63.90
C SER A 358 2.40 40.67 -64.29
N ILE A 359 2.53 41.68 -65.14
CA ILE A 359 1.41 42.53 -65.59
C ILE A 359 1.43 42.66 -67.12
N LYS A 360 0.27 42.47 -67.75
CA LYS A 360 0.05 42.74 -69.18
C LYS A 360 -0.97 43.86 -69.37
N THR A 361 -0.52 44.99 -69.92
CA THR A 361 -1.42 46.03 -70.41
C THR A 361 -2.00 45.65 -71.77
N LEU A 362 -3.32 45.73 -71.91
CA LEU A 362 -4.02 45.70 -73.20
C LEU A 362 -4.53 47.10 -73.54
N LYS A 363 -4.19 47.58 -74.73
CA LYS A 363 -4.54 48.92 -75.22
C LYS A 363 -5.89 48.92 -75.95
N LYS A 364 -6.46 50.11 -76.13
CA LYS A 364 -7.60 50.35 -77.02
C LYS A 364 -7.28 49.89 -78.45
N GLY A 365 -8.26 49.28 -79.11
CA GLY A 365 -8.16 48.96 -80.54
C GLY A 365 -8.73 50.08 -81.41
N GLY A 366 -7.92 50.64 -82.31
CA GLY A 366 -8.29 51.63 -83.33
C GLY A 366 -7.62 51.36 -84.67
N LEU A 367 -7.78 52.26 -85.64
CA LEU A 367 -7.16 52.13 -86.98
C LEU A 367 -5.62 52.30 -86.96
N PHE A 368 -5.05 52.87 -85.90
CA PHE A 368 -3.62 53.18 -85.77
C PHE A 368 -2.95 52.44 -84.59
N SER A 369 -3.44 51.23 -84.28
CA SER A 369 -2.99 50.36 -83.16
C SER A 369 -2.87 48.91 -83.60
#